data_AF-A0A2B4RR59-F1
#
_entry.id   AF-A0A2B4RR59-F1
#
_cell.length_a   1.000
_cell.length_b   1.000
_cell.length_c   1.000
_cell.angle_alpha   90.00
_cell.angle_beta   90.00
_cell.angle_gamma   90.00
#
_symmetry.space_group_name_H-M   'P 1'
#
loop_
_entity.id
_entity.type
_entity.pdbx_description
1 polymer ?
#
loop_
_entity_poly.entity_id
_entity_poly.type
_entity_poly.pdbx_seq_one_letter_code
_entity_poly.pdbx_strand_id
1 'polypeptide(L)'
;MADENTKVQLVKSDIPGAELPKPAEFCTVAILKRWLSCRGAKVSGNRKDLIKRVNDYINNGLSNNLVDPDGGVNVQKKRLKLGLIQEVNPTCNAEFPADGFQVGISCVPRIGYNHIWKYLIEDVEFKKQLSVEKPIVKGYNFFKSGKVLGLYSKSENGLVYVKSQVQPSYSKGGSVYAVRFYLVMRFYN
;
A
#
# COMPACT_ATOMS: atom_id res chain seq x y z
N MET A 1 -27.32 14.70 7.40
CA MET A 1 -26.23 15.19 8.26
C MET A 1 -25.79 14.03 9.14
N ALA A 2 -24.69 13.37 8.79
CA ALA A 2 -24.08 12.34 9.62
C ALA A 2 -22.79 12.93 10.20
N ASP A 3 -22.65 12.85 11.52
CA ASP A 3 -21.62 13.47 12.31
C ASP A 3 -20.20 13.04 11.85
N GLU A 4 -19.50 13.92 11.13
CA GLU A 4 -18.19 13.68 10.52
C GLU A 4 -17.08 13.38 11.54
N ASN A 5 -17.34 13.57 12.84
CA ASN A 5 -16.33 13.52 13.88
C ASN A 5 -16.40 12.30 14.80
N THR A 6 -17.05 11.21 14.36
CA THR A 6 -17.00 9.95 15.12
C THR A 6 -15.56 9.44 15.17
N LYS A 7 -14.88 9.65 16.30
CA LYS A 7 -13.48 9.29 16.51
C LYS A 7 -13.35 7.76 16.54
N VAL A 8 -13.05 7.18 15.38
CA VAL A 8 -12.89 5.73 15.23
C VAL A 8 -11.72 5.25 16.08
N GLN A 9 -12.01 4.46 17.12
CA GLN A 9 -10.98 3.83 17.95
C GLN A 9 -10.44 2.59 17.25
N LEU A 10 -9.10 2.45 17.18
CA LEU A 10 -8.45 1.25 16.64
C LEU A 10 -8.26 0.21 17.73
N VAL A 11 -8.47 -1.07 17.38
CA VAL A 11 -8.10 -2.22 18.21
C VAL A 11 -6.89 -2.94 17.61
N LYS A 12 -6.27 -3.87 18.36
CA LYS A 12 -5.04 -4.56 17.94
C LYS A 12 -5.19 -5.29 16.59
N SER A 13 -6.37 -5.83 16.29
CA SER A 13 -6.65 -6.53 15.03
C SER A 13 -6.80 -5.59 13.82
N ASP A 14 -7.02 -4.30 14.03
CA ASP A 14 -7.13 -3.33 12.93
C ASP A 14 -5.76 -2.92 12.37
N ILE A 15 -4.68 -3.12 13.13
CA ILE A 15 -3.33 -2.65 12.79
C ILE A 15 -2.37 -3.84 12.71
N PRO A 16 -1.84 -4.17 11.52
CA PRO A 16 -0.82 -5.20 11.39
C PRO A 16 0.43 -4.89 12.24
N GLY A 17 0.75 -5.80 13.16
CA GLY A 17 1.89 -5.70 14.07
C GLY A 17 1.63 -4.97 15.40
N ALA A 18 0.38 -4.62 15.71
CA ALA A 18 0.01 -4.08 17.02
C ALA A 18 0.00 -5.13 18.15
N GLU A 19 -0.01 -6.41 17.78
CA GLU A 19 0.11 -7.56 18.68
C GLU A 19 1.46 -8.27 18.49
N LEU A 20 2.06 -8.72 19.59
CA LEU A 20 3.29 -9.49 19.52
C LEU A 20 2.96 -10.97 19.28
N PRO A 21 3.59 -11.63 18.30
CA PRO A 21 3.35 -13.05 18.05
C PRO A 21 3.95 -13.96 19.13
N LYS A 22 4.88 -13.44 19.93
CA LYS A 22 5.60 -14.14 21.01
C LYS A 22 6.17 -13.10 21.98
N PRO A 23 6.63 -13.49 23.18
CA PRO A 23 7.25 -12.55 24.11
C PRO A 23 8.38 -11.73 23.47
N ALA A 24 8.60 -10.52 23.99
CA ALA A 24 9.50 -9.53 23.39
C ALA A 24 10.93 -10.08 23.22
N GLU A 25 11.37 -10.92 24.15
CA GLU A 25 12.68 -11.58 24.19
C GLU A 25 12.93 -12.48 22.99
N PHE A 26 11.87 -12.99 22.37
CA PHE A 26 11.94 -13.89 21.22
C PHE A 26 11.59 -13.19 19.89
N CYS A 27 11.21 -11.92 19.93
CA CYS A 27 10.87 -11.14 18.74
C CYS A 27 12.10 -10.59 18.01
N THR A 28 11.96 -10.36 16.70
CA THR A 28 12.98 -9.69 15.91
C THR A 28 12.94 -8.18 16.14
N VAL A 29 14.03 -7.48 15.84
CA VAL A 29 14.09 -6.01 15.92
C VAL A 29 12.99 -5.35 15.10
N ALA A 30 12.68 -5.88 13.92
CA ALA A 30 11.61 -5.35 13.06
C ALA A 30 10.23 -5.44 13.74
N ILE A 31 9.91 -6.59 14.36
CA ILE A 31 8.64 -6.80 15.08
C ILE A 31 8.56 -5.84 16.28
N LEU A 32 9.62 -5.72 17.07
CA LEU A 32 9.67 -4.84 18.24
C LEU A 32 9.47 -3.37 17.86
N LYS A 33 10.18 -2.91 16.82
CA LYS A 33 10.02 -1.55 16.30
C LYS A 33 8.60 -1.31 15.80
N ARG A 34 8.03 -2.26 15.03
CA ARG A 34 6.66 -2.15 14.52
C ARG A 34 5.65 -2.03 15.65
N TRP A 35 5.74 -2.88 16.67
CA TRP A 35 4.85 -2.85 17.83
C TRP A 35 4.94 -1.54 18.62
N LEU A 36 6.16 -1.00 18.79
CA LEU A 36 6.39 0.31 19.42
C LEU A 36 5.83 1.47 18.59
N SER A 37 5.99 1.43 17.25
CA SER A 37 5.38 2.42 16.35
C SER A 37 3.86 2.47 16.48
N CYS A 38 3.20 1.32 16.68
CA CYS A 38 1.75 1.25 16.91
C CYS A 38 1.31 1.94 18.21
N ARG A 39 2.25 2.39 19.06
CA ARG A 39 2.01 3.10 20.33
C ARG A 39 2.68 4.48 20.35
N GLY A 40 3.15 4.96 19.20
CA GLY A 40 3.83 6.27 19.09
C GLY A 40 5.19 6.31 19.81
N ALA A 41 5.74 5.16 20.17
CA ALA A 41 6.96 5.08 20.96
C ALA A 41 8.21 5.23 20.07
N LYS A 42 9.31 5.68 20.68
CA LYS A 42 10.61 5.79 20.01
C LYS A 42 11.15 4.41 19.62
N VAL A 43 11.52 4.23 18.35
CA VAL A 43 12.02 2.97 17.77
C VAL A 43 13.53 2.91 17.57
N SER A 44 14.27 3.89 18.10
CA SER A 44 15.74 3.90 18.09
C SER A 44 16.34 3.00 19.18
N GLY A 45 17.59 2.60 19.00
CA GLY A 45 18.36 1.81 19.96
C GLY A 45 18.66 0.40 19.47
N ASN A 46 19.44 -0.33 20.26
CA ASN A 46 19.78 -1.72 19.99
C ASN A 46 18.61 -2.65 20.39
N ARG A 47 18.74 -3.95 20.14
CA ARG A 47 17.68 -4.93 20.43
C ARG A 47 17.31 -4.98 21.93
N LYS A 48 18.28 -4.89 22.83
CA LYS A 48 18.05 -4.93 24.28
C LYS A 48 17.24 -3.71 24.72
N ASP A 49 17.57 -2.52 24.20
CA ASP A 49 16.84 -1.28 24.48
C ASP A 49 15.38 -1.38 24.04
N LEU A 50 15.13 -1.99 22.87
CA LEU A 50 13.79 -2.16 22.32
C LEU A 50 12.97 -3.15 23.15
N ILE A 51 13.55 -4.29 23.56
CA ILE A 51 12.88 -5.27 24.42
C ILE A 51 12.48 -4.63 25.75
N LYS A 52 13.43 -3.94 26.40
CA LYS A 52 13.16 -3.23 27.66
C LYS A 52 11.98 -2.27 27.51
N ARG A 53 11.99 -1.44 26.46
CA ARG A 53 10.92 -0.47 26.20
C ARG A 53 9.56 -1.14 25.92
N VAL A 54 9.55 -2.26 25.19
CA VAL A 54 8.32 -3.02 24.97
C VAL A 54 7.76 -3.53 26.29
N ASN A 55 8.59 -4.13 27.13
CA ASN A 55 8.18 -4.64 28.44
C ASN A 55 7.72 -3.51 29.37
N ASP A 56 8.38 -2.35 29.35
CA ASP A 56 7.94 -1.17 30.10
C ASP A 56 6.51 -0.75 29.70
N TYR A 57 6.18 -0.73 28.39
CA TYR A 57 4.83 -0.39 27.94
C TYR A 57 3.79 -1.43 28.36
N ILE A 58 4.16 -2.72 28.36
CA ILE A 58 3.27 -3.80 28.80
C ILE A 58 3.00 -3.69 30.29
N ASN A 59 4.06 -3.55 31.10
CA ASN A 59 3.98 -3.52 32.56
C ASN A 59 3.28 -2.27 33.09
N ASN A 60 3.38 -1.14 32.40
CA ASN A 60 2.70 0.11 32.76
C ASN A 60 1.27 0.22 32.19
N GLY A 61 0.72 -0.84 31.59
CA GLY A 61 -0.65 -0.83 31.05
C GLY A 61 -0.83 0.02 29.78
N LEU A 62 0.25 0.52 29.18
CA LEU A 62 0.24 1.32 27.94
C LEU A 62 0.10 0.46 26.67
N SER A 63 -0.04 -0.86 26.83
CA SER A 63 -0.14 -1.80 25.71
C SER A 63 -1.38 -1.58 24.84
N ASN A 64 -2.42 -0.92 25.34
CA ASN A 64 -3.67 -0.67 24.60
C ASN A 64 -3.76 0.75 24.01
N ASN A 65 -2.79 1.63 24.26
CA ASN A 65 -2.76 2.99 23.73
C ASN A 65 -2.28 2.99 22.27
N LEU A 66 -3.15 2.49 21.38
CA LEU A 66 -2.86 2.34 19.98
C LEU A 66 -2.96 3.67 19.22
N VAL A 67 -1.99 3.89 18.35
CA VAL A 67 -2.00 4.92 17.32
C VAL A 67 -1.78 4.25 15.97
N ASP A 68 -2.25 4.87 14.90
CA ASP A 68 -2.02 4.36 13.56
C ASP A 68 -0.57 4.68 13.11
N PRO A 69 0.33 3.68 13.03
CA PRO A 69 1.70 3.92 12.59
C PRO A 69 1.79 4.23 11.09
N ASP A 70 0.74 3.96 10.33
CA ASP A 70 0.69 4.07 8.87
C ASP A 70 -0.02 5.36 8.42
N GLY A 71 -0.06 6.38 9.28
CA GLY A 71 -0.56 7.71 8.89
C GLY A 71 -2.06 7.76 8.63
N GLY A 72 -2.85 6.89 9.26
CA GLY A 72 -4.31 6.90 9.19
C GLY A 72 -4.92 5.89 8.22
N VAL A 73 -4.11 5.06 7.55
CA VAL A 73 -4.58 3.99 6.63
C VAL A 73 -5.52 3.03 7.35
N ASN A 74 -5.18 2.60 8.56
CA ASN A 74 -5.96 1.61 9.31
C ASN A 74 -7.26 2.24 9.83
N VAL A 75 -7.23 3.52 10.19
CA VAL A 75 -8.44 4.32 10.50
C VAL A 75 -9.38 4.37 9.29
N GLN A 76 -8.86 4.67 8.10
CA GLN A 76 -9.66 4.73 6.87
C GLN A 76 -10.28 3.37 6.52
N LYS A 77 -9.49 2.28 6.57
CA LYS A 77 -10.00 0.92 6.35
C LYS A 77 -11.13 0.57 7.31
N LYS A 78 -11.01 0.95 8.59
CA LYS A 78 -12.05 0.74 9.58
C LYS A 78 -13.31 1.58 9.28
N ARG A 79 -13.16 2.85 8.88
CA ARG A 79 -14.28 3.70 8.45
C ARG A 79 -15.03 3.10 7.25
N LEU A 80 -14.30 2.57 6.26
CA LEU A 80 -14.90 1.90 5.10
C LEU A 80 -15.68 0.65 5.52
N LYS A 81 -15.09 -0.19 6.38
CA LYS A 81 -15.74 -1.41 6.91
C LYS A 81 -17.00 -1.11 7.73
N LEU A 82 -17.02 0.04 8.42
CA LEU A 82 -18.18 0.54 9.17
C LEU A 82 -19.20 1.30 8.30
N GLY A 83 -18.97 1.44 7.00
CA GLY A 83 -19.86 2.16 6.08
C GLY A 83 -19.85 3.68 6.27
N LEU A 84 -18.88 4.23 7.00
CA LEU A 84 -18.78 5.67 7.29
C LEU A 84 -18.18 6.47 6.12
N ILE A 85 -17.53 5.80 5.18
CA ILE A 85 -17.01 6.37 3.94
C ILE A 85 -17.34 5.44 2.78
N GLN A 86 -17.58 5.99 1.58
CA GLN A 86 -17.80 5.21 0.36
C GLN A 86 -16.54 5.17 -0.49
N GLU A 87 -16.32 4.06 -1.19
CA GLU A 87 -15.25 3.93 -2.18
C GLU A 87 -15.62 4.73 -3.44
N VAL A 88 -14.82 5.74 -3.78
CA VAL A 88 -15.04 6.56 -4.98
C VAL A 88 -14.31 5.94 -6.16
N ASN A 89 -15.06 5.49 -7.15
CA ASN A 89 -14.51 5.08 -8.43
C ASN A 89 -14.21 6.33 -9.27
N PRO A 90 -13.03 6.43 -9.91
CA PRO A 90 -12.79 7.49 -10.89
C PRO A 90 -13.72 7.31 -12.10
N THR A 91 -14.19 8.42 -12.62
CA THR A 91 -14.94 8.50 -13.88
C THR A 91 -14.05 7.95 -15.01
N CYS A 92 -14.52 6.89 -15.68
CA CYS A 92 -13.77 6.21 -16.73
C CYS A 92 -14.52 6.33 -18.06
N ASN A 93 -13.88 6.89 -19.09
CA ASN A 93 -14.48 7.13 -20.41
C ASN A 93 -14.31 5.95 -21.40
N ALA A 94 -14.03 4.75 -20.90
CA ALA A 94 -13.96 3.51 -21.67
C ALA A 94 -14.58 2.36 -20.84
N GLU A 95 -15.09 1.32 -21.51
CA GLU A 95 -15.66 0.11 -20.90
C GLU A 95 -14.58 -0.69 -20.14
N PHE A 96 -14.19 -0.20 -18.98
CA PHE A 96 -13.31 -0.91 -18.07
C PHE A 96 -14.10 -2.02 -17.36
N PRO A 97 -13.65 -3.29 -17.37
CA PRO A 97 -14.38 -4.38 -16.74
C PRO A 97 -14.71 -4.07 -15.28
N ALA A 98 -15.95 -4.33 -14.87
CA ALA A 98 -16.38 -4.10 -13.48
C ALA A 98 -15.88 -5.21 -12.53
N ASP A 99 -15.73 -6.44 -13.03
CA ASP A 99 -15.45 -7.65 -12.26
C ASP A 99 -14.45 -8.59 -12.98
N GLY A 100 -14.18 -9.75 -12.34
CA GLY A 100 -13.29 -10.79 -12.88
C GLY A 100 -11.78 -10.55 -12.67
N PHE A 101 -11.42 -9.62 -11.78
CA PHE A 101 -10.02 -9.36 -11.44
C PHE A 101 -9.48 -10.36 -10.41
N GLN A 102 -8.25 -10.82 -10.64
CA GLN A 102 -7.49 -11.60 -9.67
C GLN A 102 -6.49 -10.74 -8.91
N VAL A 103 -6.12 -11.17 -7.70
CA VAL A 103 -5.11 -10.51 -6.87
C VAL A 103 -3.72 -10.67 -7.48
N GLY A 104 -2.97 -9.58 -7.56
CA GLY A 104 -1.63 -9.54 -8.12
C GLY A 104 -1.61 -9.22 -9.61
N ILE A 105 -0.49 -9.53 -10.25
CA ILE A 105 -0.21 -9.26 -11.68
C ILE A 105 0.27 -10.54 -12.39
N SER A 106 -0.17 -11.72 -11.93
CA SER A 106 0.27 -13.00 -12.46
C SER A 106 -0.09 -13.22 -13.93
N CYS A 107 -1.21 -12.63 -14.40
CA CYS A 107 -1.58 -12.66 -15.82
C CYS A 107 -0.98 -11.51 -16.63
N VAL A 108 -0.16 -10.63 -16.01
CA VAL A 108 0.59 -9.62 -16.75
C VAL A 108 1.86 -10.29 -17.27
N PRO A 109 2.07 -10.35 -18.60
CA PRO A 109 3.30 -10.86 -19.16
C PRO A 109 4.50 -10.13 -18.56
N ARG A 110 5.61 -10.85 -18.32
CA ARG A 110 6.81 -10.24 -17.78
C ARG A 110 7.44 -9.35 -18.85
N ILE A 111 7.09 -8.07 -18.84
CA ILE A 111 7.65 -7.07 -19.74
C ILE A 111 9.09 -6.78 -19.26
N GLY A 112 10.05 -7.45 -19.87
CA GLY A 112 11.47 -7.16 -19.63
C GLY A 112 11.83 -5.76 -20.14
N TYR A 113 12.90 -5.17 -19.58
CA TYR A 113 13.44 -3.88 -19.99
C TYR A 113 13.49 -3.74 -21.52
N ASN A 114 14.00 -4.76 -22.22
CA ASN A 114 14.11 -4.80 -23.69
C ASN A 114 12.76 -4.59 -24.42
N HIS A 115 11.65 -5.08 -23.88
CA HIS A 115 10.31 -4.89 -24.48
C HIS A 115 9.79 -3.48 -24.25
N ILE A 116 10.07 -2.88 -23.09
CA ILE A 116 9.77 -1.47 -22.79
C ILE A 116 10.56 -0.58 -23.74
N TRP A 117 11.83 -0.91 -24.01
CA TRP A 117 12.67 -0.16 -24.94
C TRP A 117 12.26 -0.31 -26.39
N LYS A 118 11.84 -1.51 -26.82
CA LYS A 118 11.30 -1.67 -28.18
C LYS A 118 10.08 -0.77 -28.39
N TYR A 119 9.15 -0.76 -27.44
CA TYR A 119 7.94 0.06 -27.49
C TYR A 119 8.24 1.56 -27.36
N LEU A 120 9.17 1.93 -26.49
CA LEU A 120 9.60 3.32 -26.35
C LEU A 120 10.39 3.78 -27.58
N ILE A 121 11.32 3.01 -28.13
CA ILE A 121 12.14 3.43 -29.29
C ILE A 121 11.28 3.59 -30.55
N GLU A 122 10.29 2.72 -30.76
CA GLU A 122 9.31 2.88 -31.85
C GLU A 122 8.49 4.18 -31.70
N ASP A 123 8.36 4.74 -30.50
CA ASP A 123 7.63 5.99 -30.18
C ASP A 123 8.58 7.20 -29.92
N VAL A 124 9.88 6.97 -29.73
CA VAL A 124 10.92 7.91 -29.22
C VAL A 124 11.97 8.21 -30.31
N GLU A 125 11.53 8.40 -31.56
CA GLU A 125 12.13 9.50 -32.37
C GLU A 125 11.91 10.87 -31.66
N PHE A 126 10.98 10.94 -30.71
CA PHE A 126 10.77 12.09 -29.84
C PHE A 126 11.51 11.98 -28.49
N LYS A 127 12.75 12.48 -28.49
CA LYS A 127 13.44 13.15 -27.36
C LYS A 127 14.33 12.30 -26.44
N LYS A 128 15.64 12.50 -26.66
CA LYS A 128 16.79 12.33 -25.75
C LYS A 128 16.51 12.70 -24.28
N GLN A 129 16.44 11.70 -23.40
CA GLN A 129 17.19 11.58 -22.13
C GLN A 129 16.59 10.42 -21.31
N LEU A 130 17.22 9.26 -21.35
CA LEU A 130 16.74 8.08 -20.63
C LEU A 130 17.60 7.84 -19.39
N SER A 131 17.14 8.37 -18.25
CA SER A 131 17.59 7.94 -16.92
C SER A 131 16.52 7.02 -16.34
N VAL A 132 16.56 5.76 -16.75
CA VAL A 132 15.60 4.68 -16.38
C VAL A 132 15.70 4.22 -14.92
N GLU A 133 16.82 4.45 -14.22
CA GLU A 133 16.98 3.98 -12.83
C GLU A 133 16.10 4.75 -11.83
N LYS A 134 15.94 6.07 -12.02
CA LYS A 134 15.19 6.91 -11.08
C LYS A 134 13.68 6.57 -11.03
N PRO A 135 12.98 6.35 -12.16
CA PRO A 135 11.57 5.94 -12.15
C PRO A 135 11.33 4.58 -11.48
N ILE A 136 12.18 3.58 -11.75
CA ILE A 136 12.05 2.23 -11.16
C ILE A 136 12.23 2.28 -9.64
N VAL A 137 13.29 2.95 -9.17
CA VAL A 137 13.55 3.11 -7.74
C VAL A 137 12.43 3.90 -7.06
N LYS A 138 11.91 4.96 -7.69
CA LYS A 138 10.76 5.72 -7.17
C LYS A 138 9.48 4.89 -7.10
N GLY A 139 9.20 4.11 -8.14
CA GLY A 139 8.04 3.20 -8.18
C GLY A 139 8.12 2.13 -7.10
N TYR A 140 9.31 1.52 -6.93
CA TYR A 140 9.55 0.54 -5.87
C TYR A 140 9.41 1.16 -4.47
N ASN A 141 9.98 2.34 -4.25
CA ASN A 141 9.85 3.05 -2.98
C ASN A 141 8.38 3.43 -2.70
N PHE A 142 7.62 3.82 -3.71
CA PHE A 142 6.20 4.09 -3.57
C PHE A 142 5.42 2.82 -3.20
N PHE A 143 5.70 1.69 -3.84
CA PHE A 143 5.11 0.39 -3.47
C PHE A 143 5.45 0.01 -2.02
N LYS A 144 6.73 0.12 -1.63
CA LYS A 144 7.21 -0.18 -0.27
C LYS A 144 6.70 0.80 0.78
N SER A 145 6.20 1.97 0.39
CA SER A 145 5.67 2.98 1.31
C SER A 145 4.32 2.59 1.94
N GLY A 146 3.70 1.48 1.52
CA GLY A 146 2.40 1.04 2.02
C GLY A 146 1.21 1.80 1.41
N LYS A 147 1.48 2.73 0.49
CA LYS A 147 0.45 3.53 -0.22
C LYS A 147 -0.27 2.76 -1.33
N VAL A 148 0.21 1.57 -1.68
CA VAL A 148 -0.47 0.65 -2.62
C VAL A 148 -1.28 -0.33 -1.77
N LEU A 149 -2.60 -0.17 -1.76
CA LEU A 149 -3.53 -0.92 -0.92
C LEU A 149 -3.98 -2.23 -1.57
N GLY A 150 -4.00 -2.27 -2.91
CA GLY A 150 -4.40 -3.44 -3.68
C GLY A 150 -3.87 -3.33 -5.11
N LEU A 151 -3.46 -4.46 -5.67
CA LEU A 151 -3.03 -4.58 -7.04
C LEU A 151 -3.75 -5.78 -7.65
N TYR A 152 -4.40 -5.56 -8.77
CA TYR A 152 -5.28 -6.52 -9.40
C TYR A 152 -5.05 -6.52 -10.90
N SER A 153 -5.25 -7.68 -11.51
CA SER A 153 -5.17 -7.81 -12.96
C SER A 153 -6.26 -8.71 -13.52
N LYS A 154 -6.67 -8.44 -14.76
CA LYS A 154 -7.56 -9.30 -15.55
C LYS A 154 -6.97 -9.46 -16.94
N SER A 155 -7.04 -10.66 -17.51
CA SER A 155 -6.70 -10.89 -18.91
C SER A 155 -7.96 -11.37 -19.62
N GLU A 156 -8.37 -10.68 -20.68
CA GLU A 156 -9.60 -10.97 -21.42
C GLU A 156 -9.45 -10.51 -22.87
N ASN A 157 -9.77 -11.36 -23.83
CA ASN A 157 -9.71 -11.07 -25.27
C ASN A 157 -8.35 -10.50 -25.76
N GLY A 158 -7.24 -11.01 -25.20
CA GLY A 158 -5.89 -10.53 -25.54
C GLY A 158 -5.50 -9.19 -24.91
N LEU A 159 -6.37 -8.62 -24.08
CA LEU A 159 -6.12 -7.39 -23.32
C LEU A 159 -5.77 -7.72 -21.88
N VAL A 160 -4.82 -6.96 -21.32
CA VAL A 160 -4.44 -7.07 -19.91
C VAL A 160 -4.85 -5.78 -19.19
N TYR A 161 -5.75 -5.91 -18.24
CA TYR A 161 -6.20 -4.83 -17.39
C TYR A 161 -5.44 -4.87 -16.08
N VAL A 162 -4.95 -3.71 -15.63
CA VAL A 162 -4.32 -3.56 -14.31
C VAL A 162 -5.08 -2.50 -13.54
N LYS A 163 -5.57 -2.87 -12.36
CA LYS A 163 -6.24 -2.00 -11.41
C LYS A 163 -5.40 -1.93 -10.14
N SER A 164 -5.11 -0.72 -9.68
CA SER A 164 -4.40 -0.49 -8.42
C SER A 164 -5.23 0.43 -7.53
N GLN A 165 -5.35 0.10 -6.25
CA GLN A 165 -5.90 1.00 -5.24
C GLN A 165 -4.74 1.67 -4.53
N VAL A 166 -4.61 2.99 -4.65
CA VAL A 166 -3.49 3.75 -4.11
C VAL A 166 -3.94 4.96 -3.30
N GLN A 167 -3.11 5.38 -2.36
CA GLN A 167 -3.23 6.67 -1.69
C GLN A 167 -2.31 7.71 -2.34
N PRO A 168 -2.75 8.97 -2.47
CA PRO A 168 -1.95 10.03 -3.06
C PRO A 168 -0.69 10.30 -2.21
N SER A 169 0.41 10.60 -2.88
CA SER A 169 1.74 10.62 -2.25
C SER A 169 1.95 11.75 -1.23
N TYR A 170 1.10 12.79 -1.19
CA TYR A 170 1.33 13.99 -0.39
C TYR A 170 0.29 14.32 0.70
N SER A 171 -0.88 13.68 0.75
CA SER A 171 -1.90 14.04 1.73
C SER A 171 -2.07 12.96 2.81
N LYS A 172 -1.83 13.32 4.08
CA LYS A 172 -1.97 12.48 5.29
C LYS A 172 -3.44 12.13 5.64
N GLY A 173 -4.33 12.16 4.65
CA GLY A 173 -5.78 11.99 4.83
C GLY A 173 -6.56 12.04 3.52
N GLY A 174 -5.90 11.79 2.38
CA GLY A 174 -6.57 11.81 1.08
C GLY A 174 -7.39 10.55 0.83
N SER A 175 -8.46 10.69 0.04
CA SER A 175 -9.27 9.58 -0.45
C SER A 175 -8.41 8.49 -1.11
N VAL A 176 -8.85 7.24 -1.01
CA VAL A 176 -8.28 6.14 -1.80
C VAL A 176 -8.71 6.34 -3.25
N TYR A 177 -7.76 6.32 -4.18
CA TYR A 177 -8.04 6.41 -5.60
C TYR A 177 -7.82 5.03 -6.24
N ALA A 178 -8.78 4.60 -7.04
CA ALA A 178 -8.57 3.46 -7.93
C ALA A 178 -7.90 3.95 -9.21
N VAL A 179 -6.63 3.64 -9.42
CA VAL A 179 -5.97 3.92 -10.70
C VAL A 179 -6.16 2.72 -11.62
N ARG A 180 -6.66 2.98 -12.82
CA ARG A 180 -6.98 1.97 -13.83
C ARG A 180 -6.08 2.19 -15.03
N PHE A 181 -5.38 1.14 -15.44
CA PHE A 181 -4.58 1.14 -16.66
C PHE A 181 -5.03 -0.05 -17.52
N TYR A 182 -5.14 0.13 -18.83
CA TYR A 182 -5.27 -0.95 -19.78
C TYR A 182 -3.98 -1.07 -20.57
N LEU A 183 -3.41 -2.26 -20.62
CA LEU A 183 -2.25 -2.59 -21.41
C LEU A 183 -2.73 -3.35 -22.65
N VAL A 184 -2.64 -2.71 -23.81
CA VAL A 184 -2.81 -3.38 -25.09
C VAL A 184 -1.44 -3.88 -25.53
N MET A 185 -1.19 -5.17 -25.44
CA MET A 185 0.03 -5.77 -26.00
C MET A 185 -0.33 -6.51 -27.27
N ARG A 186 0.02 -5.91 -28.43
CA ARG A 186 0.02 -6.63 -29.70
C ARG A 186 1.37 -7.31 -29.87
N PHE A 187 1.37 -8.64 -29.81
CA PHE A 187 2.52 -9.43 -30.22
C PHE A 187 2.45 -9.61 -31.73
N TYR A 188 3.36 -8.95 -32.45
CA TYR A 188 3.63 -9.27 -33.85
C TYR A 188 4.69 -10.38 -33.84
N ASN A 189 4.34 -11.54 -34.41
CA ASN A 189 5.31 -12.60 -34.71
C ASN A 189 6.24 -12.17 -35.84
#